data_AF-A0A7Z9W2P1-F1
#
_entry.id   AF-A0A7Z9W2P1-F1
#
_cell.length_a   1.000
_cell.length_b   1.000
_cell.length_c   1.000
_cell.angle_alpha   90.00
_cell.angle_beta   90.00
_cell.angle_gamma   90.00
#
_symmetry.space_group_name_H-M   'P 1'
#
loop_
_entity.id
_entity.type
_entity.pdbx_description
1 polymer ?
#
loop_
_entity_poly.entity_id
_entity_poly.type
_entity_poly.pdbx_seq_one_letter_code
_entity_poly.pdbx_strand_id
1 'polypeptide(L)'
;MVQSFLRIDRNDAPALTDTDVQQAASALAQTYETASRGIVYEHSPPSVTGQRLAKEIGDFIEAKRSEGARLSDIDLAVSMRRLETAAQNAKAALGNHDDPDNISDTSYLSLLRRVLKDPGSDSSTEKADTPRTTESRLIVPGR
;
A
#
# COMPACT_ATOMS: atom_id res chain seq x y z
N MET A 1 1.98 15.20 4.01
CA MET A 1 2.72 14.66 2.83
C MET A 1 2.92 13.16 3.02
N VAL A 2 1.83 12.38 2.98
CA VAL A 2 1.80 10.92 3.26
C VAL A 2 1.15 10.18 2.08
N GLN A 3 0.99 10.83 0.92
CA GLN A 3 0.21 10.31 -0.21
C GLN A 3 1.07 9.80 -1.39
N SER A 4 2.40 9.84 -1.30
CA SER A 4 3.26 9.52 -2.45
C SER A 4 3.59 8.03 -2.63
N PHE A 5 3.37 7.17 -1.64
CA PHE A 5 3.77 5.75 -1.74
C PHE A 5 2.72 4.85 -2.41
N LEU A 6 1.50 5.34 -2.65
CA LEU A 6 0.44 4.57 -3.34
C LEU A 6 0.38 4.81 -4.85
N ARG A 7 1.17 5.75 -5.38
CA ARG A 7 1.30 5.95 -6.83
C ARG A 7 2.24 4.91 -7.44
N ILE A 8 1.88 3.63 -7.28
CA ILE A 8 2.45 2.54 -8.07
C ILE A 8 1.59 2.44 -9.32
N ASP A 9 1.77 3.41 -10.21
CA ASP A 9 1.35 3.35 -11.60
C ASP A 9 2.46 4.00 -12.43
N ARG A 10 3.67 3.44 -12.31
CA ARG A 10 4.72 3.63 -13.31
C ARG A 10 4.61 2.45 -14.26
N ASN A 11 4.08 2.71 -15.45
CA ASN A 11 3.80 1.72 -16.50
C ASN A 11 5.06 0.93 -16.97
N ASP A 12 6.26 1.31 -16.52
CA ASP A 12 7.55 0.72 -16.91
C ASP A 12 8.21 -0.16 -15.81
N ALA A 13 7.55 -0.39 -14.67
CA ALA A 13 8.07 -1.25 -13.59
C ALA A 13 7.21 -2.51 -13.39
N PRO A 14 7.80 -3.67 -13.04
CA PRO A 14 7.02 -4.86 -12.68
C PRO A 14 6.02 -4.55 -11.58
N ALA A 15 4.81 -5.09 -11.71
CA ALA A 15 3.77 -4.92 -10.71
C ALA A 15 4.23 -5.50 -9.35
N LEU A 16 4.03 -4.73 -8.28
CA LEU A 16 4.34 -5.15 -6.92
C LEU A 16 3.34 -6.22 -6.46
N THR A 17 3.84 -7.31 -5.89
CA THR A 17 3.02 -8.38 -5.29
C THR A 17 3.14 -8.43 -3.77
N ASP A 18 2.23 -9.14 -3.09
CA ASP A 18 2.32 -9.34 -1.64
C ASP A 18 3.59 -10.12 -1.25
N THR A 19 4.07 -11.02 -2.12
CA THR A 19 5.34 -11.72 -1.94
C THR A 19 6.53 -10.76 -1.92
N ASP A 20 6.54 -9.75 -2.81
CA ASP A 20 7.61 -8.74 -2.80
C ASP A 20 7.60 -7.91 -1.52
N VAL A 21 6.41 -7.58 -1.00
CA VAL A 21 6.25 -6.89 0.30
C VAL A 21 6.77 -7.77 1.44
N GLN A 22 6.39 -9.03 1.47
CA GLN A 22 6.81 -10.01 2.46
C GLN A 22 8.34 -10.15 2.46
N GLN A 23 8.96 -10.31 1.29
CA GLN A 23 10.40 -10.44 1.14
C GLN A 23 11.17 -9.17 1.53
N ALA A 24 10.67 -7.99 1.12
CA ALA A 24 11.24 -6.71 1.50
C ALA A 24 11.22 -6.51 3.02
N ALA A 25 10.07 -6.77 3.65
CA ALA A 25 9.89 -6.65 5.09
C ALA A 25 10.77 -7.65 5.85
N SER A 26 10.85 -8.91 5.40
CA SER A 26 11.73 -9.92 6.02
C SER A 26 13.20 -9.49 6.00
N ALA A 27 13.70 -8.99 4.87
CA ALA A 27 15.09 -8.56 4.75
C ALA A 27 15.38 -7.35 5.66
N LEU A 28 14.51 -6.35 5.67
CA LEU A 28 14.65 -5.20 6.56
C LEU A 28 14.56 -5.59 8.05
N ALA A 29 13.68 -6.51 8.41
CA ALA A 29 13.59 -7.04 9.77
C ALA A 29 14.92 -7.66 10.21
N GLN A 30 15.52 -8.52 9.37
CA GLN A 30 16.82 -9.14 9.65
C GLN A 30 17.94 -8.10 9.78
N THR A 31 17.96 -7.10 8.90
CA THR A 31 18.92 -5.98 8.95
C THR A 31 18.83 -5.22 10.28
N TYR A 32 17.61 -4.86 10.71
CA TYR A 32 17.42 -4.15 11.97
C TYR A 32 17.65 -5.04 13.21
N GLU A 33 17.36 -6.34 13.13
CA GLU A 33 17.73 -7.32 14.17
C GLU A 33 19.25 -7.39 14.34
N THR A 34 20.02 -7.41 13.25
CA THR A 34 21.48 -7.35 13.31
C THR A 34 21.99 -6.01 13.82
N ALA A 35 21.42 -4.91 13.34
CA ALA A 35 21.79 -3.56 13.77
C ALA A 35 21.55 -3.34 15.27
N SER A 36 20.44 -3.86 15.81
CA SER A 36 20.13 -3.80 17.25
C SER A 36 21.16 -4.49 18.15
N ARG A 37 21.95 -5.42 17.58
CA ARG A 37 23.04 -6.14 18.26
C ARG A 37 24.41 -5.49 18.00
N GLY A 38 24.44 -4.34 17.33
CA GLY A 38 25.66 -3.64 16.94
C GLY A 38 26.37 -4.24 15.72
N ILE A 39 25.70 -5.10 14.95
CA ILE A 39 26.27 -5.75 13.76
C ILE A 39 25.80 -4.99 12.52
N VAL A 40 26.74 -4.37 11.80
CA VAL A 40 26.47 -3.66 10.56
C VAL A 40 26.46 -4.68 9.40
N TYR A 41 25.28 -5.20 9.11
CA TYR A 41 25.05 -6.11 8.00
C TYR A 41 23.68 -5.81 7.38
N GLU A 42 23.62 -5.80 6.05
CA GLU A 42 22.41 -5.54 5.29
C GLU A 42 21.97 -6.80 4.57
N HIS A 43 20.71 -7.17 4.75
CA HIS A 43 20.06 -8.28 4.06
C HIS A 43 19.30 -7.73 2.85
N SER A 44 19.35 -8.47 1.75
CA SER A 44 18.66 -8.11 0.51
C SER A 44 17.56 -9.12 0.17
N PRO A 45 16.37 -8.64 -0.24
CA PRO A 45 15.34 -9.50 -0.81
C PRO A 45 15.82 -10.23 -2.07
N PRO A 46 15.30 -11.43 -2.38
CA PRO A 46 15.71 -12.17 -3.56
C PRO A 46 15.15 -11.58 -4.86
N SER A 47 13.99 -10.92 -4.84
CA SER A 47 13.40 -10.30 -6.04
C SER A 47 13.91 -8.87 -6.26
N VAL A 48 14.08 -8.46 -7.52
CA VAL A 48 14.48 -7.08 -7.87
C VAL A 48 13.44 -6.06 -7.40
N THR A 49 12.15 -6.39 -7.56
CA THR A 49 11.04 -5.55 -7.07
C THR A 49 11.08 -5.42 -5.55
N GLY A 50 11.33 -6.51 -4.83
CA GLY A 50 11.50 -6.51 -3.38
C GLY A 50 12.73 -5.70 -2.93
N GLN A 51 13.87 -5.82 -3.61
CA GLN A 51 15.07 -5.01 -3.33
C GLN A 51 14.79 -3.52 -3.47
N ARG A 52 14.10 -3.13 -4.55
CA ARG A 52 13.68 -1.75 -4.77
C ARG A 52 12.77 -1.26 -3.64
N LEU A 53 11.76 -2.05 -3.26
CA LEU A 53 10.85 -1.71 -2.18
C LEU A 53 11.59 -1.56 -0.84
N ALA A 54 12.48 -2.50 -0.51
CA ALA A 54 13.28 -2.44 0.71
C ALA A 54 14.14 -1.17 0.75
N LYS A 55 14.76 -0.81 -0.37
CA LYS A 55 15.52 0.45 -0.49
C LYS A 55 14.62 1.68 -0.27
N GLU A 56 13.46 1.74 -0.92
CA GLU A 56 12.54 2.87 -0.77
C GLU A 56 12.04 3.03 0.68
N ILE A 57 11.76 1.93 1.38
CA ILE A 57 11.40 1.93 2.80
C ILE A 57 12.59 2.38 3.67
N GLY A 58 13.79 1.87 3.40
CA GLY A 58 15.00 2.25 4.13
C GLY A 58 15.33 3.73 3.99
N ASP A 59 15.30 4.26 2.76
CA ASP A 59 15.50 5.69 2.47
C ASP A 59 14.47 6.55 3.23
N PHE A 60 13.20 6.12 3.29
CA PHE A 60 12.16 6.82 4.05
C PHE A 60 12.43 6.85 5.55
N ILE A 61 12.82 5.71 6.14
CA ILE A 61 13.15 5.61 7.57
C ILE A 61 14.33 6.52 7.90
N GLU A 62 15.37 6.52 7.06
CA GLU A 62 16.56 7.35 7.28
C GLU A 62 16.25 8.84 7.15
N ALA A 63 15.40 9.22 6.19
CA ALA A 63 14.88 10.58 6.11
C ALA A 63 14.15 10.98 7.40
N LYS A 64 13.33 10.09 7.98
CA LYS A 64 12.64 10.37 9.25
C LYS A 64 13.60 10.48 10.44
N ARG A 65 14.64 9.65 10.51
CA ARG A 65 15.69 9.81 11.53
C ARG A 65 16.40 11.15 11.39
N SER A 66 16.72 11.56 10.16
CA SER A 66 17.33 12.85 9.86
C SER A 66 16.44 14.05 10.24
N GLU A 67 15.12 13.89 10.14
CA GLU A 67 14.12 14.86 10.62
C GLU A 67 13.95 14.86 12.16
N GLY A 68 14.65 13.99 12.90
CA GLY A 68 14.63 13.91 14.36
C GLY A 68 13.72 12.83 14.95
N ALA A 69 13.14 11.95 14.12
CA ALA A 69 12.34 10.82 14.62
C ALA A 69 13.23 9.81 15.37
N ARG A 70 12.83 9.44 16.59
CA ARG A 70 13.50 8.43 17.40
C ARG A 70 12.96 7.04 17.06
N LEU A 71 13.49 6.45 16.00
CA LEU A 71 13.13 5.10 15.53
C LEU A 71 14.24 4.12 15.91
N SER A 72 14.03 3.32 16.96
CA SER A 72 15.00 2.31 17.40
C SER A 72 15.05 1.13 16.43
N ASP A 73 16.21 0.48 16.28
CA ASP A 73 16.34 -0.69 15.42
C ASP A 73 15.45 -1.85 15.88
N ILE A 74 15.24 -2.01 17.19
CA ILE A 74 14.35 -3.04 17.74
C ILE A 74 12.89 -2.78 17.31
N ASP A 75 12.41 -1.55 17.42
CA ASP A 75 11.04 -1.21 17.04
C ASP A 75 10.80 -1.36 15.53
N LEU A 76 11.82 -0.99 14.73
CA LEU A 76 11.79 -1.17 13.29
C LEU A 76 11.77 -2.65 12.92
N ALA A 77 12.62 -3.47 13.55
CA ALA A 77 12.62 -4.92 13.35
C ALA A 77 11.23 -5.52 13.65
N VAL A 78 10.64 -5.19 14.80
CA VAL A 78 9.30 -5.67 15.18
C VAL A 78 8.24 -5.21 14.17
N SER A 79 8.30 -3.95 13.72
CA SER A 79 7.36 -3.41 12.74
C SER A 79 7.47 -4.12 11.39
N MET A 80 8.70 -4.39 10.94
CA MET A 80 8.95 -5.13 9.71
C MET A 80 8.48 -6.60 9.81
N ARG A 81 8.66 -7.27 10.95
CA ARG A 81 8.10 -8.61 11.18
C ARG A 81 6.57 -8.65 11.12
N ARG A 82 5.92 -7.61 11.64
CA ARG A 82 4.46 -7.47 11.55
C ARG A 82 4.02 -7.26 10.11
N LEU A 83 4.75 -6.45 9.35
CA LEU A 83 4.49 -6.22 7.93
C LEU A 83 4.68 -7.50 7.11
N GLU A 84 5.77 -8.23 7.34
CA GLU A 84 6.03 -9.55 6.75
C GLU A 84 4.87 -10.52 7.00
N THR A 85 4.47 -10.66 8.26
CA THR A 85 3.37 -11.55 8.68
C THR A 85 2.05 -11.14 8.06
N ALA A 86 1.76 -9.83 8.00
CA ALA A 86 0.53 -9.32 7.41
C ALA A 86 0.47 -9.60 5.91
N ALA A 87 1.55 -9.35 5.16
CA ALA A 87 1.62 -9.63 3.74
C ALA A 87 1.52 -11.14 3.45
N GLN A 88 2.20 -11.97 4.25
CA GLN A 88 2.16 -13.43 4.12
C GLN A 88 0.75 -14.00 4.32
N ASN A 89 0.04 -13.50 5.33
CA ASN A 89 -1.26 -14.06 5.73
C ASN A 89 -2.45 -13.41 5.03
N ALA A 90 -2.26 -12.29 4.31
CA ALA A 90 -3.35 -11.54 3.71
C ALA A 90 -4.18 -12.39 2.73
N LYS A 91 -3.53 -13.21 1.90
CA LYS A 91 -4.22 -14.09 0.94
C LYS A 91 -5.20 -15.04 1.63
N ALA A 92 -4.80 -15.63 2.75
CA ALA A 92 -5.65 -16.53 3.53
C ALA A 92 -6.70 -15.79 4.36
N ALA A 93 -6.34 -14.64 4.94
CA ALA A 93 -7.21 -13.88 5.82
C ALA A 93 -8.31 -13.09 5.06
N LEU A 94 -8.05 -12.74 3.80
CA LEU A 94 -8.94 -11.93 2.96
C LEU A 94 -9.63 -12.75 1.85
N GLY A 95 -9.22 -14.00 1.64
CA GLY A 95 -9.92 -14.91 0.76
C GLY A 95 -11.33 -15.15 1.30
N ASN A 96 -12.35 -14.75 0.54
CA ASN A 96 -13.74 -15.07 0.87
C ASN A 96 -13.94 -16.57 0.73
N HIS A 97 -14.49 -17.22 1.76
CA HIS A 97 -14.77 -18.66 1.71
C HIS A 97 -15.79 -19.03 0.63
N ASP A 98 -16.57 -18.06 0.15
CA ASP A 98 -17.66 -18.21 -0.82
C ASP A 98 -17.26 -17.92 -2.28
N ASP A 99 -16.05 -17.40 -2.53
CA ASP A 99 -15.57 -17.08 -3.89
C ASP A 99 -14.08 -17.44 -4.04
N PRO A 100 -13.77 -18.67 -4.48
CA PRO A 100 -12.40 -19.18 -4.58
C PRO A 100 -11.57 -18.47 -5.68
N ASP A 101 -12.21 -17.75 -6.61
CA ASP A 101 -11.51 -17.00 -7.67
C ASP A 101 -11.06 -15.60 -7.20
N ASN A 102 -11.48 -15.17 -6.00
CA ASN A 102 -11.09 -13.88 -5.41
C ASN A 102 -9.72 -13.92 -4.70
N ILE A 103 -9.03 -15.06 -4.76
CA ILE A 103 -7.73 -15.23 -4.11
C ILE A 103 -6.64 -14.61 -5.00
N SER A 104 -6.25 -13.36 -4.70
CA SER A 104 -5.21 -12.63 -5.44
C SER A 104 -3.86 -12.61 -4.72
N ASP A 105 -2.77 -12.64 -5.47
CA ASP A 105 -1.39 -12.41 -4.98
C ASP A 105 -1.11 -10.94 -4.59
N THR A 106 -2.17 -10.10 -4.61
CA THR A 106 -2.13 -8.67 -4.25
C THR A 106 -3.20 -8.31 -3.20
N SER A 107 -3.64 -9.29 -2.41
CA SER A 107 -4.69 -9.14 -1.40
C SER A 107 -4.31 -8.10 -0.33
N TYR A 108 -3.07 -8.15 0.18
CA TYR A 108 -2.55 -7.18 1.14
C TYR A 108 -2.47 -5.77 0.53
N LEU A 109 -1.92 -5.66 -0.68
CA LEU A 109 -1.82 -4.38 -1.38
C LEU A 109 -3.19 -3.78 -1.70
N SER A 110 -4.17 -4.60 -2.06
CA SER A 110 -5.55 -4.17 -2.32
C SER A 110 -6.21 -3.64 -1.05
N LEU A 111 -6.00 -4.31 0.09
CA LEU A 111 -6.45 -3.81 1.39
C LEU A 111 -5.79 -2.48 1.74
N LEU A 112 -4.46 -2.37 1.59
CA LEU A 112 -3.73 -1.13 1.84
C LEU A 112 -4.26 0.01 0.97
N ARG A 113 -4.43 -0.22 -0.33
CA ARG A 113 -5.04 0.76 -1.25
C ARG A 113 -6.41 1.19 -0.75
N ARG A 114 -7.27 0.26 -0.31
CA ARG A 114 -8.61 0.59 0.21
C ARG A 114 -8.54 1.44 1.48
N VAL A 115 -7.72 1.04 2.46
CA VAL A 115 -7.59 1.73 3.75
C VAL A 115 -6.98 3.12 3.58
N LEU A 116 -6.03 3.26 2.66
CA LEU A 116 -5.32 4.52 2.46
C LEU A 116 -6.03 5.46 1.48
N LYS A 117 -6.96 4.95 0.67
CA LYS A 117 -7.77 5.75 -0.25
C LYS A 117 -8.99 6.39 0.44
N ASP A 118 -9.44 5.92 1.61
CA ASP A 118 -10.61 6.53 2.30
C ASP A 118 -10.64 6.45 3.84
N PRO A 119 -10.90 7.58 4.55
CA PRO A 119 -12.16 7.68 5.33
C PRO A 119 -12.99 8.99 5.13
N GLY A 120 -12.79 9.77 4.07
CA GLY A 120 -13.61 10.95 3.74
C GLY A 120 -13.56 11.44 2.28
N SER A 121 -13.27 10.58 1.30
CA SER A 121 -13.20 10.98 -0.12
C SER A 121 -14.50 10.84 -0.91
N ASP A 122 -15.60 10.44 -0.26
CA ASP A 122 -16.97 10.55 -0.81
C ASP A 122 -17.71 11.83 -0.35
N SER A 123 -16.98 12.93 -0.12
CA SER A 123 -17.58 14.26 -0.01
C SER A 123 -16.95 15.24 -1.00
N SER A 124 -17.12 14.95 -2.28
CA SER A 124 -17.35 16.02 -3.26
C SER A 124 -18.81 15.96 -3.65
N THR A 125 -19.58 16.64 -2.81
CA THR A 125 -20.88 17.25 -3.06
C THR A 125 -21.09 17.56 -4.54
N GLU A 126 -22.26 17.18 -5.03
CA GLU A 126 -22.95 17.73 -6.19
C GLU A 126 -22.35 19.07 -6.68
N LYS A 127 -21.66 19.05 -7.82
CA LYS A 127 -21.81 20.16 -8.74
C LYS A 127 -23.12 19.95 -9.47
N ALA A 128 -24.19 20.38 -8.83
CA ALA A 128 -25.31 20.98 -9.54
C ALA A 128 -24.75 22.19 -10.29
N ASP A 129 -24.46 22.00 -11.58
CA ASP A 129 -24.35 23.12 -12.51
C ASP A 129 -25.33 22.85 -13.65
N THR A 130 -26.52 23.41 -13.51
CA THR A 130 -27.35 23.77 -14.66
C THR A 130 -27.70 25.23 -14.46
N PRO A 131 -27.30 26.07 -15.40
CA PRO A 131 -28.31 26.59 -16.31
C PRO A 131 -27.76 26.51 -17.75
N ARG A 132 -28.54 26.12 -18.77
CA ARG A 132 -29.47 27.04 -19.41
C ARG A 132 -30.26 26.31 -20.51
N THR A 133 -31.58 26.35 -20.37
CA THR A 133 -32.59 26.56 -21.41
C THR A 133 -32.40 25.91 -22.78
N THR A 134 -33.16 24.85 -23.08
CA THR A 134 -33.86 24.72 -24.37
C THR A 134 -35.13 23.86 -24.18
N GLU A 135 -36.25 24.57 -24.13
CA GLU A 135 -37.60 24.22 -24.60
C GLU A 135 -38.34 23.00 -24.03
N SER A 136 -39.38 23.34 -23.26
CA SER A 136 -40.54 22.50 -22.99
C SER A 136 -41.21 22.04 -24.28
N ARG A 137 -41.50 20.73 -24.38
CA ARG A 137 -42.67 20.21 -25.09
C ARG A 137 -43.01 18.79 -24.65
N LEU A 138 -43.93 18.69 -23.70
CA LEU A 138 -44.68 17.46 -23.41
C LEU A 138 -45.81 17.39 -24.45
N ILE A 139 -45.79 16.41 -25.36
CA ILE A 139 -46.94 16.06 -26.19
C ILE A 139 -47.54 14.80 -25.59
N VAL A 140 -48.69 14.96 -24.92
CA VAL A 140 -49.55 13.85 -24.51
C VAL A 140 -50.67 13.74 -25.55
N PRO A 141 -50.77 12.66 -26.34
CA PRO A 141 -52.01 12.32 -27.00
C PRO A 141 -52.88 11.52 -26.02
N GLY A 142 -53.96 12.15 -25.57
CA GLY A 142 -55.01 11.51 -24.78
C GLY A 142 -56.36 11.71 -25.45
N ARG A 143 -56.78 10.71 -26.23
CA ARG A 143 -58.13 10.10 -26.26
C ARG A 143 -58.14 8.91 -27.21
#